data_AF-A0AAJ0B997-F1
#
_entry.id   AF-A0AAJ0B997-F1
#
_cell.length_a   1.000
_cell.length_b   1.000
_cell.length_c   1.000
_cell.angle_alpha   90.00
_cell.angle_beta   90.00
_cell.angle_gamma   90.00
#
_symmetry.space_group_name_H-M   'P 1'
#
loop_
_entity.id
_entity.type
_entity.pdbx_description
1 polymer ?
#
loop_
_entity_poly.entity_id
_entity_poly.type
_entity_poly.pdbx_seq_one_letter_code
_entity_poly.pdbx_strand_id
1 'polypeptide(L)'
;MVNLRTQKRLASSVLGVGERKIWLDPSEVSEISNANSRQTIRKLVADGLIIKKPVTMHSRSRARALNLARRDGRHRGFGKRKGTADARMPEQVLWMRRQRVLRRLLVKYRASGKIDKHLYHELYHLAKGNTFKHKRGLVEHIHRAKAEKARERQIKEEMDAKRARTKAARERKLERQAAKRNALMGEE
;
A
#
# COMPACT_ATOMS: atom_id res chain seq x y z
N MET A 1 47.53 -46.76 -5.18
CA MET A 1 46.41 -45.82 -5.47
C MET A 1 46.55 -44.62 -4.55
N VAL A 2 46.53 -43.40 -5.10
CA VAL A 2 46.79 -42.16 -4.33
C VAL A 2 45.48 -41.67 -3.66
N ASN A 3 45.55 -41.19 -2.42
CA ASN A 3 44.39 -40.73 -1.66
C ASN A 3 44.34 -39.19 -1.57
N LEU A 4 43.44 -38.56 -2.34
CA LEU A 4 43.30 -37.10 -2.41
C LEU A 4 42.20 -36.52 -1.50
N ARG A 5 41.69 -37.29 -0.51
CA ARG A 5 40.60 -36.82 0.38
C ARG A 5 41.00 -35.57 1.17
N THR A 6 42.23 -35.53 1.68
CA THR A 6 42.75 -34.40 2.45
C THR A 6 42.85 -33.15 1.58
N GLN A 7 43.39 -33.28 0.37
CA GLN A 7 43.54 -32.19 -0.60
C GLN A 7 42.17 -31.65 -1.02
N LYS A 8 41.19 -32.52 -1.25
CA LYS A 8 39.82 -32.13 -1.58
C LYS A 8 39.14 -31.37 -0.44
N ARG A 9 39.33 -31.81 0.81
CA ARG A 9 38.84 -31.12 2.02
C ARG A 9 39.52 -29.76 2.22
N LEU A 10 40.83 -29.68 2.03
CA LEU A 10 41.59 -28.44 2.13
C LEU A 10 41.18 -27.45 1.03
N ALA A 11 41.04 -27.91 -0.21
CA ALA A 11 40.54 -27.12 -1.33
C ALA A 11 39.13 -26.59 -1.08
N SER A 12 38.24 -27.41 -0.52
CA SER A 12 36.90 -26.99 -0.09
C SER A 12 36.95 -25.86 0.94
N SER A 13 37.80 -25.99 1.97
CA SER A 13 37.99 -24.96 2.99
C SER A 13 38.63 -23.68 2.43
N VAL A 14 39.56 -23.80 1.48
CA VAL A 14 40.26 -22.66 0.85
C VAL A 14 39.33 -21.89 -0.10
N LEU A 15 38.53 -22.59 -0.90
CA LEU A 15 37.61 -22.00 -1.89
C LEU A 15 36.23 -21.63 -1.33
N GLY A 16 35.96 -21.94 -0.05
CA GLY A 16 34.69 -21.63 0.61
C GLY A 16 33.48 -22.34 -0.02
N VAL A 17 33.67 -23.51 -0.62
CA VAL A 17 32.60 -24.31 -1.24
C VAL A 17 32.66 -25.74 -0.76
N GLY A 18 31.54 -26.46 -0.76
CA GLY A 18 31.54 -27.88 -0.39
C GLY A 18 32.36 -28.76 -1.36
N GLU A 19 32.87 -29.88 -0.87
CA GLU A 19 33.74 -30.82 -1.62
C GLU A 19 33.13 -31.28 -2.96
N ARG A 20 31.80 -31.33 -3.07
CA ARG A 20 31.09 -31.65 -4.32
C ARG A 20 31.40 -30.68 -5.45
N LYS A 21 31.80 -29.45 -5.15
CA LYS A 21 32.15 -28.39 -6.12
C LYS A 21 33.65 -28.30 -6.38
N ILE A 22 34.47 -29.12 -5.74
CA ILE A 22 35.89 -29.22 -6.05
C ILE A 22 36.08 -30.23 -7.19
N TRP A 23 36.81 -29.80 -8.22
CA TRP A 23 37.37 -30.64 -9.26
C TRP A 23 38.89 -30.67 -9.08
N LEU A 24 39.46 -31.87 -9.18
CA LEU A 24 40.90 -32.12 -9.11
C LEU A 24 41.30 -32.72 -10.46
N ASP A 25 42.38 -32.22 -11.05
CA ASP A 25 42.87 -32.72 -12.33
C ASP A 25 43.30 -34.20 -12.21
N PRO A 26 42.71 -35.13 -12.99
CA PRO A 26 43.10 -36.53 -12.97
C PRO A 26 44.46 -36.81 -13.64
N SER A 27 44.99 -35.90 -14.46
CA SER A 27 46.31 -36.05 -15.09
C SER A 27 47.45 -35.68 -14.13
N GLU A 28 47.20 -34.73 -13.22
CA GLU A 28 48.21 -34.17 -12.31
C GLU A 28 48.04 -34.67 -10.86
N VAL A 29 47.66 -35.93 -10.70
CA VAL A 29 47.40 -36.56 -9.38
C VAL A 29 48.64 -36.57 -8.49
N SER A 30 49.83 -36.72 -9.08
CA SER A 30 51.11 -36.71 -8.34
C SER A 30 51.37 -35.34 -7.70
N GLU A 31 51.24 -34.27 -8.49
CA GLU A 31 51.46 -32.89 -8.03
C GLU A 31 50.45 -32.48 -6.96
N ILE A 32 49.17 -32.83 -7.16
CA ILE A 32 48.12 -32.56 -6.18
C ILE A 32 48.39 -33.33 -4.88
N SER A 33 48.85 -34.57 -4.95
CA SER A 33 49.14 -35.40 -3.77
C SER A 33 50.21 -34.80 -2.86
N ASN A 34 51.20 -34.10 -3.42
CA ASN A 34 52.29 -33.49 -2.66
C ASN A 34 51.86 -32.20 -1.92
N ALA A 35 50.69 -31.65 -2.23
CA ALA A 35 50.19 -30.42 -1.60
C ALA A 35 49.58 -30.67 -0.21
N ASN A 36 50.38 -30.50 0.84
CA ASN A 36 49.99 -30.74 2.23
C ASN A 36 49.52 -29.49 3.00
N SER A 37 49.69 -28.28 2.44
CA SER A 37 49.34 -27.02 3.10
C SER A 37 48.21 -26.27 2.39
N ARG A 38 47.52 -25.37 3.11
CA ARG A 38 46.52 -24.49 2.48
C ARG A 38 47.14 -23.52 1.47
N GLN A 39 48.40 -23.13 1.66
CA GLN A 39 49.10 -22.22 0.75
C GLN A 39 49.44 -22.90 -0.57
N THR A 40 49.91 -24.15 -0.55
CA THR A 40 50.14 -24.95 -1.75
C THR A 40 48.84 -25.23 -2.51
N ILE A 41 47.74 -25.51 -1.79
CA ILE A 41 46.41 -25.65 -2.41
C ILE A 41 45.95 -24.35 -3.10
N ARG A 42 46.22 -23.16 -2.53
CA ARG A 42 45.93 -21.88 -3.21
C ARG A 42 46.73 -21.72 -4.50
N LYS A 43 48.00 -22.15 -4.52
CA LYS A 43 48.83 -22.16 -5.72
C LYS A 43 48.23 -23.08 -6.80
N LEU A 44 47.87 -24.33 -6.45
CA LEU A 44 47.23 -25.27 -7.37
C LEU A 44 45.87 -24.78 -7.91
N VAL A 45 45.14 -23.99 -7.14
CA VAL A 45 43.91 -23.32 -7.61
C VAL A 45 44.23 -22.22 -8.63
N ALA A 46 45.27 -21.42 -8.38
CA ALA A 46 45.71 -20.37 -9.29
C ALA A 46 46.26 -20.95 -10.61
N ASP A 47 47.00 -22.05 -10.52
CA ASP A 47 47.57 -22.79 -11.65
C ASP A 47 46.50 -23.59 -12.45
N GLY A 48 45.27 -23.68 -11.94
CA GLY A 48 44.13 -24.32 -12.63
C GLY A 48 44.00 -25.84 -12.41
N LEU A 49 44.87 -26.45 -11.62
CA LEU A 49 44.86 -27.89 -11.28
C LEU A 49 43.72 -28.25 -10.32
N ILE A 50 43.23 -27.27 -9.56
CA ILE A 50 42.06 -27.40 -8.70
C ILE A 50 41.02 -26.34 -9.10
N ILE A 51 39.86 -26.80 -9.58
CA ILE A 51 38.82 -25.91 -10.12
C ILE A 51 37.55 -25.94 -9.25
N LYS A 52 36.98 -24.77 -9.02
CA LYS A 52 35.62 -24.63 -8.51
C LYS A 52 34.62 -24.90 -9.64
N LYS A 53 33.96 -26.06 -9.60
CA LYS A 53 32.88 -26.38 -10.54
C LYS A 53 31.76 -25.36 -10.44
N PRO A 54 31.15 -24.94 -11.56
CA PRO A 54 30.00 -24.05 -11.53
C PRO A 54 28.83 -24.66 -10.76
N VAL A 55 27.96 -23.79 -10.25
CA VAL A 55 26.73 -24.23 -9.58
C VAL A 55 25.81 -24.90 -10.62
N THR A 56 25.14 -25.96 -10.21
CA THR A 56 24.17 -26.63 -11.09
C THR A 56 22.98 -25.70 -11.24
N MET A 57 22.73 -25.23 -12.47
CA MET A 57 21.75 -24.18 -12.71
C MET A 57 20.32 -24.71 -12.47
N HIS A 58 19.58 -24.06 -11.57
CA HIS A 58 18.15 -24.31 -11.41
C HIS A 58 17.34 -23.19 -12.08
N SER A 59 16.94 -23.42 -13.33
CA SER A 59 16.17 -22.43 -14.10
C SER A 59 14.81 -22.12 -13.46
N ARG A 60 14.42 -20.84 -13.51
CA ARG A 60 13.12 -20.34 -13.04
C ARG A 60 12.14 -20.02 -14.18
N SER A 61 12.49 -20.30 -15.44
CA SER A 61 11.67 -19.95 -16.61
C SER A 61 10.23 -20.47 -16.50
N ARG A 62 10.06 -21.76 -16.22
CA ARG A 62 8.74 -22.40 -16.05
C ARG A 62 7.94 -21.80 -14.88
N ALA A 63 8.60 -21.55 -13.75
CA ALA A 63 7.95 -20.93 -12.60
C ALA A 63 7.48 -19.49 -12.89
N ARG A 64 8.27 -18.71 -13.64
CA ARG A 64 7.89 -17.36 -14.08
C ARG A 64 6.71 -17.40 -15.04
N ALA A 65 6.75 -18.28 -16.04
CA ALA A 65 5.64 -18.47 -16.98
C ALA A 65 4.33 -18.85 -16.26
N LEU A 66 4.40 -19.77 -15.30
CA LEU A 66 3.24 -20.15 -14.48
C LEU A 66 2.72 -18.98 -13.63
N ASN A 67 3.60 -18.16 -13.06
CA ASN A 67 3.19 -17.00 -12.26
C ASN A 67 2.52 -15.91 -13.13
N LEU A 68 3.00 -15.69 -14.35
CA LEU A 68 2.33 -14.80 -15.31
C LEU A 68 0.94 -15.33 -15.67
N ALA A 69 0.82 -16.61 -16.02
CA ALA A 69 -0.47 -17.24 -16.29
C ALA A 69 -1.44 -17.15 -15.10
N ARG A 70 -0.94 -17.32 -13.86
CA ARG A 70 -1.72 -17.15 -12.63
C ARG A 70 -2.17 -15.70 -12.39
N ARG A 71 -1.35 -14.72 -12.81
CA ARG A 71 -1.69 -13.29 -12.73
C ARG A 71 -2.85 -12.95 -13.67
N ASP A 72 -2.87 -13.55 -14.85
CA ASP A 72 -3.98 -13.44 -15.82
C ASP A 72 -5.24 -14.18 -15.36
N GLY A 73 -5.18 -14.93 -14.26
CA GLY A 73 -6.33 -15.64 -13.68
C GLY A 73 -6.37 -17.14 -13.97
N ARG A 74 -5.44 -17.69 -14.77
CA ARG A 74 -5.38 -19.12 -15.05
C ARG A 74 -4.98 -19.93 -13.81
N HIS A 75 -5.35 -21.21 -13.78
CA HIS A 75 -5.05 -22.14 -12.67
C HIS A 75 -5.61 -21.73 -11.28
N ARG A 76 -6.72 -20.98 -11.21
CA ARG A 76 -7.37 -20.53 -9.95
C ARG A 76 -8.76 -21.13 -9.67
N GLY A 77 -9.23 -22.04 -10.55
CA GLY A 77 -10.53 -22.73 -10.42
C GLY A 77 -10.62 -23.64 -9.18
N PHE A 78 -11.83 -24.13 -8.88
CA PHE A 78 -12.13 -24.89 -7.66
C PHE A 78 -11.23 -26.13 -7.48
N GLY A 79 -10.98 -26.90 -8.54
CA GLY A 79 -10.10 -28.09 -8.47
C GLY A 79 -8.61 -27.80 -8.18
N LYS A 80 -8.18 -26.53 -8.17
CA LYS A 80 -6.82 -26.13 -7.76
C LYS A 80 -6.77 -25.54 -6.34
N ARG A 81 -7.91 -25.42 -5.66
CA ARG A 81 -8.01 -24.90 -4.29
C ARG A 81 -7.94 -26.06 -3.31
N LYS A 82 -6.97 -26.03 -2.40
CA LYS A 82 -6.78 -27.07 -1.37
C LYS A 82 -7.07 -26.61 0.06
N GLY A 83 -7.09 -25.29 0.30
CA GLY A 83 -7.38 -24.69 1.62
C GLY A 83 -8.66 -23.88 1.60
N THR A 84 -9.18 -23.58 2.79
CA THR A 84 -10.41 -22.77 2.98
C THR A 84 -10.24 -21.34 2.43
N ALA A 85 -11.36 -20.63 2.24
CA ALA A 85 -11.33 -19.25 1.76
C ALA A 85 -10.52 -18.34 2.71
N ASP A 86 -10.76 -18.47 4.02
CA ASP A 86 -10.07 -17.68 5.05
C ASP A 86 -8.57 -17.99 5.12
N ALA A 87 -8.17 -19.26 5.01
CA ALA A 87 -6.74 -19.63 4.97
C ALA A 87 -6.02 -19.05 3.73
N ARG A 88 -6.72 -18.90 2.60
CA ARG A 88 -6.16 -18.35 1.36
C ARG A 88 -6.13 -16.81 1.37
N MET A 89 -7.15 -16.18 1.95
CA MET A 89 -7.28 -14.73 2.10
C MET A 89 -8.10 -14.43 3.35
N PRO A 90 -7.44 -14.14 4.49
CA PRO A 90 -8.14 -13.96 5.76
C PRO A 90 -9.10 -12.78 5.75
N GLU A 91 -10.28 -12.94 6.32
CA GLU A 91 -11.31 -11.90 6.39
C GLU A 91 -10.81 -10.66 7.13
N GLN A 92 -10.03 -10.87 8.19
CA GLN A 92 -9.40 -9.79 8.97
C GLN A 92 -8.51 -8.91 8.08
N VAL A 93 -7.73 -9.51 7.15
CA VAL A 93 -6.86 -8.79 6.23
C VAL A 93 -7.69 -7.96 5.25
N LEU A 94 -8.80 -8.51 4.74
CA LEU A 94 -9.71 -7.80 3.86
C LEU A 94 -10.37 -6.60 4.57
N TRP A 95 -10.86 -6.80 5.80
CA TRP A 95 -11.42 -5.74 6.63
C TRP A 95 -10.39 -4.64 6.93
N MET A 96 -9.18 -5.01 7.35
CA MET A 96 -8.11 -4.05 7.62
C MET A 96 -7.76 -3.22 6.39
N ARG A 97 -7.61 -3.86 5.22
CA ARG A 97 -7.35 -3.16 3.95
C ARG A 97 -8.48 -2.19 3.62
N ARG A 98 -9.74 -2.62 3.73
CA ARG A 98 -10.91 -1.77 3.49
C ARG A 98 -10.93 -0.55 4.42
N GLN A 99 -10.81 -0.76 5.74
CA GLN A 99 -10.81 0.31 6.74
C GLN A 99 -9.69 1.32 6.48
N ARG A 100 -8.47 0.86 6.21
CA ARG A 100 -7.33 1.74 5.90
C ARG A 100 -7.55 2.55 4.62
N VAL A 101 -8.17 1.98 3.59
CA VAL A 101 -8.48 2.71 2.35
C VAL A 101 -9.53 3.78 2.59
N LEU A 102 -10.61 3.48 3.31
CA LEU A 102 -11.67 4.44 3.63
C LEU A 102 -11.15 5.59 4.50
N ARG A 103 -10.44 5.28 5.59
CA ARG A 103 -9.91 6.29 6.51
C ARG A 103 -8.88 7.20 5.85
N ARG A 104 -7.98 6.65 5.04
CA ARG A 104 -7.00 7.44 4.29
C ARG A 104 -7.66 8.43 3.33
N LEU A 105 -8.75 8.02 2.67
CA LEU A 105 -9.53 8.90 1.82
C LEU A 105 -10.16 10.05 2.63
N LEU A 106 -10.79 9.74 3.76
CA LEU A 106 -11.40 10.73 4.65
C LEU A 106 -10.38 11.76 5.14
N VAL A 107 -9.20 11.31 5.60
CA VAL A 107 -8.12 12.20 6.02
C VAL A 107 -7.68 13.12 4.88
N LYS A 108 -7.48 12.57 3.68
CA LYS A 108 -7.13 13.37 2.49
C LYS A 108 -8.21 14.41 2.15
N TYR A 109 -9.48 14.04 2.23
CA TYR A 109 -10.59 14.95 1.90
C TYR A 109 -10.74 16.06 2.93
N ARG A 110 -10.50 15.75 4.22
CA ARG A 110 -10.47 16.77 5.27
C ARG A 110 -9.31 17.74 5.07
N ALA A 111 -8.11 17.24 4.81
CA ALA A 111 -6.92 18.07 4.58
C ALA A 111 -7.06 18.98 3.35
N SER A 112 -7.75 18.51 2.30
CA SER A 112 -8.04 19.32 1.10
C SER A 112 -9.26 20.22 1.22
N GLY A 113 -9.91 20.30 2.39
CA GLY A 113 -11.11 21.12 2.59
C GLY A 113 -12.35 20.63 1.84
N LYS A 114 -12.31 19.44 1.22
CA LYS A 114 -13.47 18.88 0.51
C LYS A 114 -14.61 18.50 1.47
N ILE A 115 -14.28 18.13 2.70
CA ILE A 115 -15.20 17.86 3.80
C ILE A 115 -14.76 18.63 5.04
N ASP A 116 -15.71 19.01 5.89
CA ASP A 116 -15.43 19.66 7.17
C ASP A 116 -15.14 18.62 8.27
N LYS A 117 -14.74 19.11 9.46
CA LYS A 117 -14.43 18.25 10.62
C LYS A 117 -15.65 17.46 11.13
N HIS A 118 -16.85 18.02 10.98
CA HIS A 118 -18.10 17.42 11.43
C HIS A 118 -18.50 16.24 10.56
N LEU A 119 -18.59 16.45 9.23
CA LEU A 119 -18.85 15.38 8.27
C LEU A 119 -17.75 14.33 8.30
N TYR A 120 -16.49 14.71 8.51
CA TYR A 120 -15.40 13.74 8.70
C TYR A 120 -15.67 12.79 9.88
N HIS A 121 -16.08 13.31 11.04
CA HIS A 121 -16.28 12.50 12.24
C HIS A 121 -17.43 11.51 12.08
N GLU A 122 -18.55 11.95 11.51
CA GLU A 122 -19.69 11.11 11.17
C GLU A 122 -19.29 9.98 10.21
N LEU A 123 -18.65 10.32 9.09
CA LEU A 123 -18.21 9.35 8.10
C LEU A 123 -17.15 8.37 8.63
N TYR A 124 -16.34 8.80 9.59
CA TYR A 124 -15.36 7.94 10.24
C TYR A 124 -16.05 6.81 11.03
N HIS A 125 -17.11 7.12 11.77
CA HIS A 125 -17.88 6.13 12.52
C HIS A 125 -18.72 5.25 11.60
N LEU A 126 -19.35 5.81 10.57
CA LEU A 126 -20.06 5.04 9.54
C LEU A 126 -19.12 4.07 8.79
N ALA A 127 -17.88 4.48 8.51
CA ALA A 127 -16.87 3.59 7.95
C ALA A 127 -16.52 2.44 8.91
N LYS A 128 -16.36 2.72 10.21
CA LYS A 128 -16.16 1.67 11.24
C LYS A 128 -17.38 0.72 11.31
N GLY A 129 -18.59 1.26 11.20
CA GLY A 129 -19.87 0.56 11.22
C GLY A 129 -20.21 -0.23 9.96
N ASN A 130 -19.28 -0.36 9.01
CA ASN A 130 -19.45 -1.17 7.79
C ASN A 130 -20.55 -0.68 6.81
N THR A 131 -20.95 0.59 6.91
CA THR A 131 -21.90 1.22 5.99
C THR A 131 -21.34 1.27 4.56
N PHE A 132 -20.03 1.48 4.41
CA PHE A 132 -19.36 1.57 3.11
C PHE A 132 -18.62 0.28 2.75
N LYS A 133 -19.02 -0.38 1.65
CA LYS A 133 -18.39 -1.64 1.17
C LYS A 133 -17.08 -1.41 0.42
N HIS A 134 -16.92 -0.27 -0.23
CA HIS A 134 -15.71 0.09 -0.98
C HIS A 134 -15.57 1.62 -1.11
N LYS A 135 -14.40 2.07 -1.55
CA LYS A 135 -14.07 3.50 -1.68
C LYS A 135 -15.10 4.30 -2.48
N ARG A 136 -15.61 3.74 -3.59
CA ARG A 136 -16.60 4.41 -4.44
C ARG A 136 -17.89 4.78 -3.68
N GLY A 137 -18.46 3.86 -2.89
CA GLY A 137 -19.69 4.12 -2.14
C GLY A 137 -19.52 5.22 -1.08
N LEU A 138 -18.33 5.32 -0.47
CA LEU A 138 -18.01 6.45 0.40
C LEU A 138 -17.97 7.78 -0.37
N VAL A 139 -17.36 7.80 -1.55
CA VAL A 139 -17.29 9.02 -2.39
C VAL A 139 -18.68 9.46 -2.85
N GLU A 140 -19.50 8.52 -3.33
CA GLU A 140 -20.88 8.78 -3.75
C GLU A 140 -21.71 9.36 -2.60
N HIS A 141 -21.58 8.79 -1.40
CA HIS A 141 -22.26 9.28 -0.21
C HIS A 141 -21.79 10.69 0.17
N ILE A 142 -20.49 10.99 0.11
CA ILE A 142 -19.95 12.34 0.35
C ILE A 142 -20.52 13.34 -0.66
N HIS A 143 -20.57 12.99 -1.95
CA HIS A 143 -21.11 13.88 -2.98
C HIS A 143 -22.59 14.19 -2.72
N ARG A 144 -23.38 13.18 -2.37
CA ARG A 144 -24.79 13.35 -2.00
C ARG A 144 -24.96 14.25 -0.78
N ALA A 145 -24.25 13.96 0.31
CA ALA A 145 -24.31 14.75 1.55
C ALA A 145 -23.89 16.21 1.33
N LYS A 146 -22.89 16.46 0.49
CA LYS A 146 -22.48 17.83 0.14
C LYS A 146 -23.53 18.57 -0.69
N ALA A 147 -24.14 17.90 -1.66
CA ALA A 147 -25.19 18.50 -2.48
C ALA A 147 -26.42 18.86 -1.64
N GLU A 148 -26.76 18.02 -0.66
CA GLU A 148 -27.83 18.29 0.30
C GLU A 148 -27.51 19.51 1.18
N LYS A 149 -26.33 19.53 1.81
CA LYS A 149 -25.87 20.66 2.63
C LYS A 149 -25.80 21.98 1.84
N ALA A 150 -25.43 21.92 0.56
CA ALA A 150 -25.40 23.09 -0.32
C ALA A 150 -26.81 23.63 -0.59
N ARG A 151 -27.79 22.74 -0.84
CA ARG A 151 -29.20 23.13 -1.03
C ARG A 151 -29.79 23.75 0.24
N GLU A 152 -29.55 23.14 1.40
CA GLU A 152 -29.99 23.67 2.70
C GLU A 152 -29.41 25.07 2.95
N ARG A 153 -28.13 25.26 2.62
CA ARG A 153 -27.47 26.56 2.75
C ARG A 153 -28.12 27.63 1.85
N GLN A 154 -28.39 27.31 0.60
CA GLN A 154 -29.04 28.24 -0.34
C GLN A 154 -30.43 28.66 0.15
N ILE A 155 -31.25 27.69 0.60
CA ILE A 155 -32.58 27.97 1.15
C ILE A 155 -32.48 28.87 2.39
N LYS A 156 -31.53 28.60 3.28
CA LYS A 156 -31.31 29.41 4.48
C LYS A 156 -30.88 30.84 4.13
N GLU A 157 -29.92 31.00 3.21
CA GLU A 157 -29.45 32.31 2.76
C GLU A 157 -30.57 33.14 2.12
N GLU A 158 -31.45 32.51 1.33
CA GLU A 158 -32.63 33.16 0.75
C GLU A 158 -33.62 33.63 1.83
N MET A 159 -33.93 32.78 2.80
CA MET A 159 -34.83 33.10 3.91
C MET A 159 -34.28 34.21 4.79
N ASP A 160 -32.99 34.16 5.12
CA ASP A 160 -32.33 35.19 5.92
C ASP A 160 -32.26 36.53 5.17
N ALA A 161 -32.02 36.51 3.85
CA ALA A 161 -32.09 37.70 3.02
C ALA A 161 -33.51 38.31 3.00
N LYS A 162 -34.56 37.50 2.92
CA LYS A 162 -35.96 37.96 3.00
C LYS A 162 -36.25 38.59 4.37
N ARG A 163 -35.81 37.95 5.47
CA ARG A 163 -35.95 38.49 6.83
C ARG A 163 -35.21 39.82 6.99
N ALA A 164 -33.98 39.92 6.49
CA ALA A 164 -33.18 41.14 6.53
C ALA A 164 -33.84 42.29 5.75
N ARG A 165 -34.37 42.03 4.56
CA ARG A 165 -35.13 43.03 3.78
C ARG A 165 -36.35 43.54 4.54
N THR A 166 -37.14 42.64 5.12
CA THR A 166 -38.32 43.00 5.91
C THR A 166 -37.95 43.80 7.16
N LYS A 167 -36.88 43.40 7.86
CA LYS A 167 -36.36 44.13 9.03
C LYS A 167 -35.91 45.55 8.65
N ALA A 168 -35.11 45.70 7.60
CA ALA A 168 -34.64 46.99 7.12
C ALA A 168 -35.78 47.89 6.60
N ALA A 169 -36.86 47.31 6.05
CA ALA A 169 -38.04 48.08 5.67
C ALA A 169 -38.82 48.58 6.89
N ARG A 170 -38.91 47.76 7.95
CA ARG A 170 -39.54 48.13 9.23
C ARG A 170 -38.75 49.23 9.94
N GLU A 171 -37.42 49.12 10.00
CA GLU A 171 -36.54 50.14 10.59
C GLU A 171 -36.67 51.47 9.84
N ARG A 172 -36.59 51.47 8.50
CA ARG A 172 -36.82 52.68 7.69
C ARG A 172 -38.20 53.32 7.92
N LYS A 173 -39.24 52.52 8.14
CA LYS A 173 -40.58 53.04 8.44
C LYS A 173 -40.62 53.71 9.82
N LEU A 174 -40.00 53.10 10.83
CA LEU A 174 -39.89 53.68 12.18
C LEU A 174 -39.06 54.95 12.18
N GLU A 175 -37.92 54.98 11.48
CA GLU A 175 -37.10 56.18 11.30
C GLU A 175 -37.87 57.32 10.64
N ARG A 176 -38.63 57.04 9.58
CA ARG A 176 -39.50 58.05 8.94
C ARG A 176 -40.57 58.59 9.89
N GLN A 177 -41.18 57.72 10.70
CA GLN A 177 -42.19 58.13 11.68
C GLN A 177 -41.56 58.99 12.80
N ALA A 178 -40.38 58.61 13.29
CA ALA A 178 -39.65 59.37 14.29
C ALA A 178 -39.20 60.74 13.75
N ALA A 179 -38.65 60.78 12.52
CA ALA A 179 -38.26 62.02 11.86
C ALA A 179 -39.46 62.95 11.65
N LYS A 180 -40.61 62.41 11.19
CA LYS A 180 -41.86 63.19 11.06
C LYS A 180 -42.33 63.75 12.41
N ARG A 181 -42.29 62.94 13.47
CA ARG A 181 -42.66 63.39 14.82
C ARG A 181 -41.73 64.50 15.31
N ASN A 182 -40.43 64.37 15.12
CA ASN A 182 -39.46 65.36 15.56
C ASN A 182 -39.59 66.68 14.78
N ALA A 183 -39.87 66.62 13.48
CA ALA A 183 -40.12 67.82 12.67
C ALA A 183 -41.36 68.60 13.15
N LEU A 184 -42.45 67.89 13.46
CA LEU A 184 -43.68 68.48 14.01
C LEU A 184 -43.51 69.13 15.39
N MET A 185 -42.53 68.68 16.19
CA MET A 185 -42.25 69.21 17.53
C MET A 185 -41.16 70.30 17.52
N GLY A 186 -40.55 70.58 16.36
CA GLY A 186 -39.49 71.59 16.20
C GLY A 186 -39.91 72.82 15.40
N GLU A 187 -41.21 72.97 15.10
CA GLU A 187 -41.81 74.16 14.46
C GLU A 187 -42.39 75.17 15.48
N GLU A 188 -41.98 75.10 16.75
CA GLU A 188 -42.12 76.19 17.76
C GLU A 188 -40.77 76.90 17.97
#